data_AF-A0A852SMX1-F1
#
_entry.id   AF-A0A852SMX1-F1
#
_cell.length_a   1.000
_cell.length_b   1.000
_cell.length_c   1.000
_cell.angle_alpha   90.00
_cell.angle_beta   90.00
_cell.angle_gamma   90.00
#
_symmetry.space_group_name_H-M   'P 1'
#
loop_
_entity.id
_entity.type
_entity.pdbx_description
1 polymer ?
#
loop_
_entity_poly.entity_id
_entity_poly.type
_entity_poly.pdbx_seq_one_letter_code
_entity_poly.pdbx_strand_id
1 'polypeptide(L)'
;MTATTHPLTVAGDAVTHPFWSSRGGAAITVGGSLLLAATVVEWLLVAQDAAGLVPLFAALFVAAAVAHAVAMVPVAFGRHGSDGAVGRSALGKAGLIVFGLAFLANQLAYLVVAYFLPAQDDYSAFLALQTALGVVQFVALLAGAIVIVRAGVATGAARWSLLVLAVLSIVLNGIGQLSGDVDVVTVVHLVSTVAQIIAGIVYLRHRR
;
A
#
# COMPACT_ATOMS: atom_id res chain seq x y z
N MET A 1 -14.59 -46.29 45.77
CA MET A 1 -14.76 -44.96 45.14
C MET A 1 -13.53 -44.69 44.29
N THR A 2 -13.61 -44.99 43.00
CA THR A 2 -12.53 -44.83 42.03
C THR A 2 -12.65 -43.45 41.40
N ALA A 3 -11.69 -42.57 41.70
CA ALA A 3 -11.63 -41.24 41.10
C ALA A 3 -11.16 -41.36 39.64
N THR A 4 -12.10 -41.22 38.70
CA THR A 4 -11.81 -41.04 37.28
C THR A 4 -11.25 -39.63 37.07
N THR A 5 -9.93 -39.54 36.91
CA THR A 5 -9.25 -38.33 36.46
C THR A 5 -9.52 -38.15 34.97
N HIS A 6 -10.42 -37.24 34.61
CA HIS A 6 -10.55 -36.78 33.23
C HIS A 6 -9.29 -35.97 32.87
N PRO A 7 -8.52 -36.37 31.84
CA PRO A 7 -7.42 -35.55 31.37
C PRO A 7 -8.00 -34.27 30.76
N LEU A 8 -7.74 -33.13 31.41
CA LEU A 8 -7.98 -31.81 30.85
C LEU A 8 -7.08 -31.66 29.63
N THR A 9 -7.64 -31.92 28.45
CA THR A 9 -6.99 -31.59 27.19
C THR A 9 -7.02 -30.08 27.08
N VAL A 10 -5.90 -29.43 27.44
CA VAL A 10 -5.68 -28.02 27.13
C VAL A 10 -5.57 -27.95 25.62
N ALA A 11 -6.69 -27.68 24.95
CA ALA A 11 -6.67 -27.33 23.54
C ALA A 11 -5.77 -26.11 23.42
N GLY A 12 -4.56 -26.30 22.89
CA GLY A 12 -3.70 -25.17 22.56
C GLY A 12 -4.45 -24.34 21.54
N ASP A 13 -4.89 -23.15 21.93
CA ASP A 13 -5.55 -22.22 21.02
C ASP A 13 -4.66 -22.03 19.81
N ALA A 14 -5.11 -22.56 18.66
CA ALA A 14 -4.39 -22.41 17.42
C ALA A 14 -4.29 -20.91 17.12
N VAL A 15 -3.06 -20.39 17.16
CA VAL A 15 -2.80 -18.99 16.84
C VAL A 15 -3.20 -18.76 15.38
N THR A 16 -4.33 -18.08 15.17
CA THR A 16 -4.87 -17.85 13.82
C THR A 16 -4.50 -16.46 13.31
N HIS A 17 -4.12 -16.40 12.05
CA HIS A 17 -3.89 -15.14 11.35
C HIS A 17 -5.23 -14.59 10.85
N PRO A 18 -5.62 -13.35 11.21
CA PRO A 18 -6.83 -12.74 10.67
C PRO A 18 -6.78 -12.66 9.13
N PHE A 19 -7.93 -12.81 8.48
CA PHE A 19 -8.02 -12.76 7.01
C PHE A 19 -7.47 -11.44 6.43
N TRP A 20 -7.79 -10.31 7.07
CA TRP A 20 -7.29 -9.00 6.66
C TRP A 20 -5.77 -8.88 6.76
N SER A 21 -5.17 -9.52 7.77
CA SER A 21 -3.73 -9.50 8.02
C SER A 21 -3.00 -10.34 6.98
N SER A 22 -3.50 -11.56 6.73
CA SER A 22 -2.90 -12.47 5.74
C SER A 22 -3.07 -11.97 4.30
N ARG A 23 -4.30 -11.70 3.85
CA ARG A 23 -4.57 -11.30 2.46
C ARG A 23 -4.16 -9.86 2.17
N GLY A 24 -4.49 -8.95 3.08
CA GLY A 24 -4.09 -7.55 2.97
C GLY A 24 -2.57 -7.37 3.06
N GLY A 25 -1.93 -8.00 4.05
CA GLY A 25 -0.49 -7.97 4.19
C GLY A 25 0.24 -8.57 2.99
N ALA A 26 -0.21 -9.73 2.48
CA ALA A 26 0.37 -10.35 1.29
C ALA A 26 0.27 -9.43 0.06
N ALA A 27 -0.89 -8.85 -0.18
CA ALA A 27 -1.10 -7.97 -1.33
C ALA A 27 -0.29 -6.66 -1.22
N ILE A 28 -0.15 -6.07 -0.02
CA ILE A 28 0.74 -4.92 0.21
C ILE A 28 2.21 -5.31 -0.04
N THR A 29 2.66 -6.45 0.50
CA THR A 29 4.05 -6.90 0.29
C THR A 29 4.35 -7.16 -1.19
N VAL A 30 3.46 -7.89 -1.88
CA VAL A 30 3.60 -8.14 -3.33
C VAL A 30 3.58 -6.83 -4.10
N GLY A 31 2.63 -5.94 -3.81
CA GLY A 31 2.55 -4.63 -4.43
C GLY A 31 3.85 -3.85 -4.26
N GLY A 32 4.38 -3.76 -3.03
CA GLY A 32 5.61 -3.04 -2.74
C GLY A 32 6.83 -3.65 -3.44
N SER A 33 6.92 -4.99 -3.50
CA SER A 33 8.01 -5.69 -4.21
C SER A 33 7.94 -5.48 -5.72
N LEU A 34 6.75 -5.54 -6.31
CA LEU A 34 6.55 -5.25 -7.73
C LEU A 34 6.87 -3.79 -8.05
N LEU A 35 6.46 -2.86 -7.18
CA LEU A 35 6.75 -1.44 -7.36
C LEU A 35 8.25 -1.16 -7.23
N LEU A 36 8.94 -1.81 -6.28
CA LEU A 36 10.40 -1.71 -6.14
C LEU A 36 11.10 -2.17 -7.43
N ALA A 37 10.69 -3.31 -8.00
CA ALA A 37 11.22 -3.78 -9.26
C ALA A 37 10.90 -2.79 -10.40
N ALA A 38 9.67 -2.27 -10.47
CA ALA A 38 9.28 -1.27 -11.45
C ALA A 38 10.13 0.00 -11.35
N THR A 39 10.38 0.52 -10.14
CA THR A 39 11.24 1.70 -9.92
C THR A 39 12.67 1.48 -10.39
N VAL A 40 13.23 0.28 -10.17
CA VAL A 40 14.58 -0.04 -10.71
C VAL A 40 14.56 -0.08 -12.24
N VAL A 41 13.55 -0.70 -12.84
CA VAL A 41 13.43 -0.76 -14.32
C VAL A 41 13.21 0.64 -14.91
N GLU A 42 12.43 1.49 -14.25
CA GLU A 42 12.22 2.89 -14.63
C GLU A 42 13.50 3.70 -14.56
N TRP A 43 14.29 3.53 -13.51
CA TRP A 43 15.59 4.17 -13.44
C TRP A 43 16.50 3.73 -14.61
N LEU A 44 16.51 2.44 -14.98
CA LEU A 44 17.25 1.96 -16.15
C LEU A 44 16.72 2.56 -17.46
N LEU A 45 15.40 2.70 -17.60
CA LEU A 45 14.78 3.37 -18.75
C LEU A 45 15.31 4.80 -18.91
N VAL A 46 15.30 5.58 -17.83
CA VAL A 46 15.67 6.99 -17.85
C VAL A 46 17.19 7.18 -17.94
N ALA A 47 17.96 6.43 -17.15
CA ALA A 47 19.41 6.62 -17.04
C ALA A 47 20.20 6.00 -18.20
N GLN A 48 19.68 4.94 -18.85
CA GLN A 48 20.39 4.20 -19.90
C GLN A 48 19.68 4.27 -21.27
N ASP A 49 18.63 5.08 -21.40
CA ASP A 49 17.82 5.19 -22.64
C ASP A 49 17.32 3.83 -23.15
N ALA A 50 16.97 2.94 -22.21
CA ALA A 50 16.70 1.53 -22.48
C ALA A 50 15.25 1.27 -22.95
N ALA A 51 14.77 2.01 -23.96
CA ALA A 51 13.36 2.06 -24.37
C ALA A 51 12.65 0.70 -24.55
N GLY A 52 13.39 -0.36 -24.88
CA GLY A 52 12.86 -1.73 -24.94
C GLY A 52 12.30 -2.29 -23.61
N LEU A 53 12.58 -1.66 -22.47
CA LEU A 53 12.10 -2.07 -21.15
C LEU A 53 10.72 -1.51 -20.77
N VAL A 54 10.13 -0.60 -21.57
CA VAL A 54 8.83 0.03 -21.27
C VAL A 54 7.71 -0.99 -21.00
N PRO A 55 7.55 -2.09 -21.77
CA PRO A 55 6.52 -3.08 -21.48
C PRO A 55 6.70 -3.79 -20.13
N LEU A 56 7.95 -4.08 -19.75
CA LEU A 56 8.26 -4.72 -18.47
C LEU A 56 7.96 -3.76 -17.31
N PHE A 57 8.41 -2.50 -17.42
CA PHE A 57 8.08 -1.46 -16.46
C PHE A 57 6.57 -1.33 -16.28
N ALA A 58 5.82 -1.14 -17.38
CA ALA A 58 4.38 -0.96 -17.35
C ALA A 58 3.66 -2.15 -16.68
N ALA A 59 4.05 -3.38 -17.02
CA ALA A 59 3.47 -4.57 -16.43
C ALA A 59 3.69 -4.66 -14.91
N LEU A 60 4.93 -4.44 -14.45
CA LEU A 60 5.28 -4.46 -13.03
C LEU A 60 4.55 -3.33 -12.28
N PHE A 61 4.53 -2.14 -12.86
CA PHE A 61 3.94 -0.95 -12.27
C PHE A 61 2.42 -1.06 -12.12
N VAL A 62 1.72 -1.53 -13.17
CA VAL A 62 0.26 -1.77 -13.12
C VAL A 62 -0.06 -2.90 -12.14
N ALA A 63 0.68 -4.01 -12.18
CA ALA A 63 0.46 -5.11 -11.24
C ALA A 63 0.67 -4.67 -9.79
N ALA A 64 1.67 -3.83 -9.52
CA ALA A 64 1.90 -3.22 -8.22
C ALA A 64 0.73 -2.31 -7.81
N ALA A 65 0.25 -1.45 -8.70
CA ALA A 65 -0.85 -0.54 -8.44
C ALA A 65 -2.14 -1.29 -8.09
N VAL A 66 -2.45 -2.33 -8.87
CA VAL A 66 -3.60 -3.20 -8.65
C VAL A 66 -3.46 -3.98 -7.33
N ALA A 67 -2.29 -4.54 -7.04
CA ALA A 67 -2.07 -5.28 -5.79
C ALA A 67 -2.32 -4.41 -4.55
N HIS A 68 -1.81 -3.18 -4.53
CA HIS A 68 -2.07 -2.24 -3.43
C HIS A 68 -3.54 -1.85 -3.32
N ALA A 69 -4.20 -1.53 -4.45
CA ALA A 69 -5.61 -1.18 -4.46
C ALA A 69 -6.49 -2.32 -3.94
N VAL A 70 -6.24 -3.56 -4.42
CA VAL A 70 -6.94 -4.75 -3.98
C VAL A 70 -6.65 -5.07 -2.52
N ALA A 71 -5.44 -4.80 -2.02
CA ALA A 71 -5.09 -5.02 -0.61
C ALA A 71 -5.99 -4.22 0.35
N MET A 72 -6.52 -3.07 -0.07
CA MET A 72 -7.39 -2.25 0.77
C MET A 72 -8.73 -2.93 1.08
N VAL A 73 -9.20 -3.83 0.21
CA VAL A 73 -10.46 -4.56 0.40
C VAL A 73 -10.42 -5.48 1.62
N PRO A 74 -9.52 -6.47 1.74
CA PRO A 74 -9.45 -7.30 2.93
C PRO A 74 -9.06 -6.50 4.17
N VAL A 75 -8.23 -5.45 4.06
CA VAL A 75 -7.90 -4.58 5.21
C VAL A 75 -9.13 -3.84 5.71
N ALA A 76 -9.98 -3.32 4.82
CA ALA A 76 -11.20 -2.60 5.18
C ALA A 76 -12.31 -3.51 5.71
N PHE A 77 -12.55 -4.64 5.03
CA PHE A 77 -13.76 -5.43 5.21
C PHE A 77 -13.53 -6.78 5.91
N GLY A 78 -12.32 -7.31 5.91
CA GLY A 78 -12.07 -8.68 6.39
C GLY A 78 -12.77 -9.72 5.51
N ARG A 79 -13.19 -10.85 6.11
CA ARG A 79 -13.90 -11.92 5.39
C ARG A 79 -15.41 -11.71 5.34
N HIS A 80 -15.97 -11.07 6.36
CA HIS A 80 -17.43 -10.96 6.57
C HIS A 80 -17.94 -9.51 6.47
N GLY A 81 -17.09 -8.56 6.09
CA GLY A 81 -17.47 -7.16 5.92
C GLY A 81 -17.28 -6.30 7.16
N SER A 82 -17.17 -6.88 8.35
CA SER A 82 -17.01 -6.16 9.63
C SER A 82 -15.78 -6.54 10.44
N ASP A 83 -15.02 -7.53 9.99
CA ASP A 83 -13.86 -8.12 10.67
C ASP A 83 -12.52 -7.64 10.11
N GLY A 84 -12.52 -6.57 9.30
CA GLY A 84 -11.31 -5.88 8.83
C GLY A 84 -10.58 -5.10 9.93
N ALA A 85 -9.42 -4.54 9.60
CA ALA A 85 -8.55 -3.79 10.52
C ALA A 85 -9.20 -2.51 11.07
N VAL A 86 -10.18 -1.95 10.37
CA VAL A 86 -10.97 -0.78 10.79
C VAL A 86 -12.25 -1.15 11.56
N GLY A 87 -12.49 -2.45 11.79
CA GLY A 87 -13.71 -2.96 12.42
C GLY A 87 -14.99 -2.55 11.69
N ARG A 88 -15.97 -2.00 12.44
CA ARG A 88 -17.28 -1.58 11.89
C ARG A 88 -17.29 -0.16 11.33
N SER A 89 -16.18 0.58 11.39
CA SER A 89 -16.15 2.00 11.01
C SER A 89 -16.38 2.22 9.51
N ALA A 90 -17.47 2.90 9.15
CA ALA A 90 -17.74 3.29 7.77
C ALA A 90 -16.67 4.25 7.22
N LEU A 91 -16.22 5.21 8.04
CA LEU A 91 -15.17 6.16 7.68
C LEU A 91 -13.85 5.45 7.36
N GLY A 92 -13.45 4.46 8.17
CA GLY A 92 -12.22 3.71 7.91
C GLY A 92 -12.28 2.90 6.62
N LYS A 93 -13.43 2.27 6.35
CA LYS A 93 -13.66 1.52 5.09
C LYS A 93 -13.61 2.45 3.88
N ALA A 94 -14.35 3.56 3.94
CA ALA A 94 -14.34 4.56 2.89
C ALA A 94 -12.93 5.10 2.65
N GLY A 95 -12.20 5.46 3.72
CA GLY A 95 -10.82 5.95 3.63
C GLY A 95 -9.88 4.98 2.92
N LEU A 96 -9.90 3.69 3.29
CA LEU A 96 -9.05 2.69 2.64
C LEU A 96 -9.43 2.43 1.17
N ILE A 97 -10.72 2.38 0.85
CA ILE A 97 -11.17 2.16 -0.54
C ILE A 97 -10.89 3.37 -1.41
N VAL A 98 -11.19 4.58 -0.94
CA VAL A 98 -10.85 5.83 -1.66
C VAL A 98 -9.35 5.94 -1.85
N PHE A 99 -8.54 5.60 -0.84
CA PHE A 99 -7.08 5.52 -0.99
C PHE A 99 -6.67 4.57 -2.11
N GLY A 100 -7.15 3.32 -2.10
CA GLY A 100 -6.78 2.32 -3.11
C GLY A 100 -7.17 2.75 -4.53
N LEU A 101 -8.37 3.33 -4.69
CA LEU A 101 -8.85 3.81 -5.99
C LEU A 101 -8.09 5.05 -6.47
N ALA A 102 -7.87 6.04 -5.60
CA ALA A 102 -7.11 7.24 -5.92
C ALA A 102 -5.66 6.92 -6.27
N PHE A 103 -5.04 6.00 -5.51
CA PHE A 103 -3.69 5.50 -5.80
C PHE A 103 -3.64 4.83 -7.18
N LEU A 104 -4.53 3.90 -7.47
CA LEU A 104 -4.59 3.24 -8.78
C LEU A 104 -4.78 4.25 -9.91
N ALA A 105 -5.73 5.19 -9.75
CA ALA A 105 -5.97 6.24 -10.75
C ALA A 105 -4.72 7.11 -10.96
N ASN A 106 -4.02 7.48 -9.89
CA ASN A 106 -2.82 8.29 -9.96
C ASN A 106 -1.68 7.56 -10.68
N GLN A 107 -1.43 6.28 -10.35
CA GLN A 107 -0.42 5.47 -11.03
C GLN A 107 -0.76 5.29 -12.53
N LEU A 108 -2.02 5.02 -12.87
CA LEU A 108 -2.43 4.87 -14.27
C LEU A 108 -2.30 6.18 -15.06
N ALA A 109 -2.66 7.31 -14.46
CA ALA A 109 -2.48 8.62 -15.08
C ALA A 109 -0.99 8.91 -15.35
N TYR A 110 -0.13 8.65 -14.37
CA TYR A 110 1.33 8.76 -14.53
C TYR A 110 1.83 7.90 -15.70
N LEU A 111 1.51 6.61 -15.69
CA LEU A 111 1.97 5.68 -16.71
C LEU A 111 1.56 6.13 -18.12
N VAL A 112 0.30 6.52 -18.31
CA VAL A 112 -0.22 6.96 -19.60
C VAL A 112 0.51 8.21 -20.09
N VAL A 113 0.63 9.23 -19.23
CA VAL A 113 1.21 10.51 -19.63
C VAL A 113 2.72 10.43 -19.84
N ALA A 114 3.44 9.70 -18.99
CA ALA A 114 4.89 9.62 -19.06
C ALA A 114 5.38 8.70 -20.20
N TYR A 115 4.63 7.65 -20.57
CA TYR A 115 5.14 6.60 -21.46
C TYR A 115 4.31 6.32 -22.70
N PHE A 116 3.04 6.74 -22.76
CA PHE A 116 2.14 6.38 -23.85
C PHE A 116 1.56 7.57 -24.62
N LEU A 117 1.73 8.80 -24.12
CA LEU A 117 1.36 10.00 -24.86
C LEU A 117 2.59 10.64 -25.53
N PRO A 118 2.42 11.27 -26.71
CA PRO A 118 3.44 12.13 -27.28
C PRO A 118 3.82 13.24 -26.30
N ALA A 119 5.08 13.67 -26.34
CA ALA A 119 5.54 14.80 -25.53
C ALA A 119 4.67 16.04 -25.80
N GLN A 120 4.23 16.68 -24.73
CA GLN A 120 3.44 17.91 -24.75
C GLN A 120 4.30 19.09 -24.29
N ASP A 121 4.00 20.28 -24.80
CA ASP A 121 4.65 21.52 -24.36
C ASP A 121 4.10 22.01 -23.00
N ASP A 122 2.88 21.61 -22.64
CA ASP A 122 2.22 21.98 -21.39
C ASP A 122 1.64 20.76 -20.66
N TYR A 123 2.14 20.50 -19.45
CA TYR A 123 1.65 19.46 -18.54
C TYR A 123 0.85 20.01 -17.35
N SER A 124 0.49 21.30 -17.33
CA SER A 124 -0.15 21.97 -16.19
C SER A 124 -1.43 21.27 -15.71
N ALA A 125 -2.32 20.89 -16.63
CA ALA A 125 -3.55 20.17 -16.30
C ALA A 125 -3.29 18.78 -15.71
N PHE A 126 -2.28 18.08 -16.22
CA PHE A 126 -1.87 16.78 -15.69
C PHE A 126 -1.26 16.90 -14.30
N LEU A 127 -0.39 17.89 -14.07
CA LEU A 127 0.19 18.17 -12.76
C LEU A 127 -0.89 18.52 -11.72
N ALA A 128 -1.90 19.30 -12.14
CA ALA A 128 -3.06 19.61 -11.29
C ALA A 128 -3.86 18.33 -10.95
N LEU A 129 -4.11 17.45 -11.93
CA LEU A 129 -4.78 16.17 -11.71
C LEU A 129 -4.00 15.27 -10.75
N GLN A 130 -2.69 15.07 -10.99
CA GLN A 130 -1.84 14.26 -10.11
C GLN A 130 -1.78 14.82 -8.69
N THR A 131 -1.72 16.14 -8.55
CA THR A 131 -1.74 16.79 -7.23
C THR A 131 -3.06 16.57 -6.53
N ALA A 132 -4.19 16.73 -7.23
CA ALA A 132 -5.52 16.48 -6.67
C ALA A 132 -5.67 15.02 -6.22
N LEU A 133 -5.29 14.06 -7.07
CA LEU A 133 -5.33 12.63 -6.74
C LEU A 133 -4.39 12.29 -5.58
N GLY A 134 -3.19 12.85 -5.56
CA GLY A 134 -2.22 12.70 -4.47
C GLY A 134 -2.76 13.21 -3.13
N VAL A 135 -3.38 14.39 -3.12
CA VAL A 135 -4.02 14.94 -1.91
C VAL A 135 -5.16 14.04 -1.42
N VAL A 136 -6.06 13.61 -2.32
CA VAL A 136 -7.15 12.69 -1.96
C VAL A 136 -6.60 11.37 -1.41
N GLN A 137 -5.58 10.81 -2.06
CA GLN A 137 -4.90 9.60 -1.64
C GLN A 137 -4.33 9.73 -0.23
N PHE A 138 -3.59 10.80 0.08
CA PHE A 138 -2.97 10.99 1.40
C PHE A 138 -4.00 11.21 2.50
N VAL A 139 -5.02 12.04 2.25
CA VAL A 139 -6.09 12.29 3.23
C VAL A 139 -6.86 11.01 3.53
N ALA A 140 -7.20 10.25 2.50
CA ALA A 140 -7.93 9.00 2.63
C ALA A 140 -7.11 7.93 3.38
N LEU A 141 -5.81 7.81 3.07
CA LEU A 141 -4.90 6.90 3.77
C LEU A 141 -4.74 7.27 5.24
N LEU A 142 -4.54 8.55 5.56
CA LEU A 142 -4.45 9.04 6.93
C LEU A 142 -5.73 8.77 7.71
N ALA A 143 -6.90 9.06 7.12
CA ALA A 143 -8.18 8.78 7.75
C ALA A 143 -8.35 7.28 8.04
N GLY A 144 -8.06 6.41 7.07
CA GLY A 144 -8.07 4.97 7.23
C GLY A 144 -7.12 4.49 8.33
N ALA A 145 -5.87 4.94 8.30
CA ALA A 145 -4.83 4.55 9.26
C ALA A 145 -5.14 5.01 10.69
N ILE A 146 -5.63 6.24 10.88
CA ILE A 146 -6.07 6.75 12.19
C ILE A 146 -7.24 5.89 12.71
N VAL A 147 -8.17 5.51 11.86
CA VAL A 147 -9.28 4.64 12.26
C VAL A 147 -8.77 3.24 12.64
N ILE A 148 -7.80 2.65 11.94
CA ILE A 148 -7.17 1.37 12.33
C ILE A 148 -6.56 1.49 13.74
N VAL A 149 -5.82 2.57 13.99
CA VAL A 149 -5.25 2.84 15.32
C VAL A 149 -6.36 2.95 16.37
N ARG A 150 -7.46 3.64 16.09
CA ARG A 150 -8.56 3.84 17.05
C ARG A 150 -9.43 2.61 17.25
N ALA A 151 -9.62 1.79 16.21
CA ALA A 151 -10.49 0.61 16.26
C ALA A 151 -9.93 -0.49 17.16
N GLY A 152 -8.61 -0.55 17.35
CA GLY A 152 -7.96 -1.53 18.24
C GLY A 152 -8.03 -2.98 17.75
N VAL A 153 -8.49 -3.21 16.51
CA VAL A 153 -8.56 -4.56 15.92
C VAL A 153 -7.15 -5.08 15.61
N ALA A 154 -6.27 -4.21 15.11
CA ALA A 154 -4.86 -4.49 14.94
C ALA A 154 -4.10 -4.11 16.23
N THR A 155 -3.14 -4.94 16.63
CA THR A 155 -2.32 -4.74 17.84
C THR A 155 -0.84 -4.63 17.49
N GLY A 156 -0.02 -4.18 18.46
CA GLY A 156 1.42 -4.06 18.30
C GLY A 156 1.84 -3.17 17.12
N ALA A 157 2.84 -3.60 16.37
CA ALA A 157 3.36 -2.87 15.21
C ALA A 157 2.34 -2.76 14.05
N ALA A 158 1.48 -3.75 13.86
CA ALA A 158 0.47 -3.74 12.79
C ALA A 158 -0.51 -2.59 12.93
N ARG A 159 -0.84 -2.21 14.16
CA ARG A 159 -1.69 -1.05 14.47
C ARG A 159 -1.17 0.26 13.86
N TRP A 160 0.15 0.44 13.87
CA TRP A 160 0.80 1.71 13.51
C TRP A 160 1.38 1.72 12.10
N SER A 161 1.67 0.56 11.53
CA SER A 161 2.43 0.46 10.27
C SER A 161 1.83 1.25 9.11
N LEU A 162 0.51 1.24 8.89
CA LEU A 162 -0.11 2.06 7.83
C LEU A 162 -0.09 3.56 8.14
N LEU A 163 -0.12 3.96 9.42
CA LEU A 163 0.01 5.37 9.80
C LEU A 163 1.44 5.86 9.56
N VAL A 164 2.44 5.07 9.97
CA VAL A 164 3.85 5.36 9.70
C VAL A 164 4.09 5.43 8.20
N LEU A 165 3.56 4.47 7.43
CA LEU A 165 3.64 4.49 5.97
C LEU A 165 3.00 5.75 5.38
N ALA A 166 1.84 6.18 5.89
CA ALA A 166 1.16 7.39 5.42
C ALA A 166 2.02 8.64 5.65
N VAL A 167 2.54 8.81 6.87
CA VAL A 167 3.42 9.94 7.23
C VAL A 167 4.69 9.92 6.38
N LEU A 168 5.33 8.76 6.26
CA LEU A 168 6.53 8.61 5.45
C LEU A 168 6.25 8.93 3.98
N SER A 169 5.13 8.46 3.43
CA SER A 169 4.76 8.73 2.04
C SER A 169 4.56 10.22 1.77
N ILE A 170 3.98 10.96 2.72
CA ILE A 170 3.81 12.42 2.62
C ILE A 170 5.18 13.12 2.63
N VAL A 171 6.06 12.74 3.56
CA VAL A 171 7.41 13.33 3.66
C VAL A 171 8.22 13.03 2.40
N LEU A 172 8.25 11.77 1.97
CA LEU A 172 8.96 11.32 0.77
C LEU A 172 8.44 12.02 -0.48
N ASN A 173 7.11 12.11 -0.65
CA ASN A 173 6.52 12.86 -1.76
C ASN A 173 6.93 14.35 -1.73
N GLY A 174 6.93 14.98 -0.55
CA GLY A 174 7.41 16.36 -0.40
C GLY A 174 8.87 16.52 -0.83
N ILE A 175 9.76 15.62 -0.42
CA ILE A 175 11.17 15.63 -0.83
C ILE A 175 11.30 15.44 -2.35
N GLY A 176 10.56 14.48 -2.93
CA GLY A 176 10.58 14.20 -4.36
C GLY A 176 10.13 15.41 -5.19
N GLN A 177 9.06 16.08 -4.79
CA GLN A 177 8.52 17.25 -5.51
C GLN A 177 9.42 18.50 -5.42
N LEU A 178 10.24 18.58 -4.38
CA LEU A 178 11.22 19.67 -4.20
C LEU A 178 12.56 19.37 -4.89
N SER A 179 12.75 18.13 -5.37
CA SER A 179 13.98 17.71 -6.05
C SER A 179 13.86 17.92 -7.56
N GLY A 180 14.88 18.55 -8.15
CA GLY A 180 15.09 18.54 -9.61
C GLY A 180 15.95 17.38 -10.10
N ASP A 181 16.46 16.55 -9.18
CA ASP A 181 17.39 15.45 -9.46
C ASP A 181 16.65 14.11 -9.52
N VAL A 182 16.79 13.42 -10.66
CA VAL A 182 16.20 12.11 -10.96
C VAL A 182 16.71 11.04 -9.99
N ASP A 183 17.97 11.08 -9.59
CA ASP A 183 18.53 10.08 -8.68
C ASP A 183 17.93 10.22 -7.28
N VAL A 184 17.73 11.46 -6.81
CA VAL A 184 17.05 11.73 -5.54
C VAL A 184 15.59 11.26 -5.59
N VAL A 185 14.87 11.56 -6.66
CA VAL A 185 13.48 11.09 -6.84
C VAL A 185 13.43 9.56 -6.83
N THR A 186 14.37 8.89 -7.51
CA THR A 186 14.47 7.44 -7.55
C THR A 186 14.73 6.86 -6.16
N VAL A 187 15.69 7.40 -5.41
CA VAL A 187 16.01 6.96 -4.03
C VAL A 187 14.80 7.10 -3.12
N VAL A 188 14.08 8.22 -3.21
CA VAL A 188 12.85 8.47 -2.44
C VAL A 188 11.78 7.41 -2.76
N HIS A 189 11.60 7.04 -4.03
CA HIS A 189 10.68 5.98 -4.43
C HIS A 189 11.12 4.60 -3.92
N LEU A 190 12.42 4.27 -4.01
CA LEU A 190 12.96 3.02 -3.45
C LEU A 190 12.71 2.92 -1.94
N VAL A 191 12.97 3.99 -1.18
CA VAL A 191 12.68 4.00 0.27
C VAL A 191 11.18 3.82 0.53
N SER A 192 10.32 4.46 -0.26
CA SER A 192 8.86 4.29 -0.16
C SER A 192 8.44 2.84 -0.39
N THR A 193 8.95 2.18 -1.43
CA THR A 193 8.60 0.78 -1.73
C THR A 193 9.09 -0.19 -0.65
N VAL A 194 10.29 0.01 -0.09
CA VAL A 194 10.78 -0.76 1.05
C VAL A 194 9.87 -0.59 2.27
N ALA A 195 9.41 0.64 2.55
CA ALA A 195 8.48 0.88 3.64
C ALA A 195 7.12 0.18 3.44
N GLN A 196 6.61 0.13 2.20
CA GLN A 196 5.40 -0.61 1.85
C GLN A 196 5.59 -2.11 2.10
N ILE A 197 6.72 -2.69 1.65
CA ILE A 197 7.08 -4.09 1.90
C ILE A 197 7.08 -4.40 3.40
N ILE A 198 7.76 -3.56 4.19
CA ILE A 198 7.82 -3.71 5.66
C ILE A 198 6.43 -3.64 6.27
N ALA A 199 5.60 -2.66 5.89
CA ALA A 199 4.23 -2.56 6.39
C ALA A 199 3.40 -3.81 6.08
N GLY A 200 3.51 -4.36 4.86
CA GLY A 200 2.87 -5.61 4.47
C GLY A 200 3.36 -6.81 5.29
N ILE A 201 4.67 -6.93 5.52
CA ILE A 201 5.26 -7.99 6.36
C ILE A 201 4.79 -7.87 7.81
N VAL A 202 4.72 -6.67 8.36
CA VAL A 202 4.20 -6.42 9.71
C VAL A 202 2.74 -6.85 9.82
N TYR A 203 1.93 -6.58 8.79
CA TYR A 203 0.56 -7.10 8.70
C TYR A 203 0.52 -8.63 8.63
N LEU A 204 1.34 -9.26 7.78
CA LEU A 204 1.41 -10.72 7.66
C LEU A 204 1.78 -11.41 8.96
N ARG A 205 2.68 -10.81 9.75
CA ARG A 205 3.14 -11.35 11.03
C ARG A 205 2.16 -11.12 12.16
N HIS A 206 1.13 -10.30 11.98
CA HIS A 206 0.12 -10.09 13.01
C HIS A 206 -0.64 -11.39 13.30
N ARG A 207 -0.72 -11.71 14.59
CA ARG A 207 -1.39 -12.88 15.15
C ARG A 207 -2.33 -12.39 16.25
N ARG A 208 -3.48 -13.03 16.37
CA ARG A 208 -4.42 -12.82 17.48
C ARG A 208 -4.09 -13.78 18.62
#